data_AF-A0A562LNA8-F1
#
_entry.id   AF-A0A562LNA8-F1
#
_cell.length_a   1.000
_cell.length_b   1.000
_cell.length_c   1.000
_cell.angle_alpha   90.00
_cell.angle_beta   90.00
_cell.angle_gamma   90.00
#
_symmetry.space_group_name_H-M   'P 1'
#
loop_
_entity.id
_entity.type
_entity.pdbx_description
1 polymer ?
#
loop_
_entity_poly.entity_id
_entity_poly.type
_entity_poly.pdbx_seq_one_letter_code
_entity_poly.pdbx_strand_id
1 'polypeptide(L)'
;MAEVKDDFRSAKPIGCILRHFLPERIVYAIDTIEEDANAIAMALQDDGRRAIGLRRNMGRDILLSEEIIAVLREVLEGTIDFDQTFKDKYREESLFGSEADTLSFRSWYERLRSLPRDERLKVQQVLREREDLFDRIHTAMKVSVAQRPESHAFAPLRPPRLITEATWYLDNFFASSLKYLGPLRDAPKPLYPLAPAADPHDVGLRGEHTASILELHKSKKIRYIPSANFKDPVIDRKTVTRTLEAAVIDWLQYLGVASSVKSRDQGKLGHELKVGLSNSDSTHDLTHVGVGVSQVLPILVMCLLADTDSTLVFEQPELHLHPKVQTLLGDFFLSMALCNKQCIVETHSEYFIDRLRFRIAAATPEKELNSQTKIYFVEKPGQGSAFREVVINEYGAISDWPEGFFDQSQQQAEEILRAAAMKRKASRRNKDA
;
A
#
# COMPACT_ATOMS: atom_id res chain seq x y z
N MET A 1 21.20 -4.44 -1.01
CA MET A 1 22.33 -5.02 -0.23
C MET A 1 23.62 -4.22 -0.39
N ALA A 2 23.97 -3.71 -1.59
CA ALA A 2 25.16 -2.86 -1.77
C ALA A 2 25.20 -1.69 -0.77
N GLU A 3 24.10 -0.93 -0.66
CA GLU A 3 23.97 0.19 0.29
C GLU A 3 24.28 -0.18 1.75
N VAL A 4 23.89 -1.38 2.19
CA VAL A 4 24.13 -1.82 3.58
C VAL A 4 25.52 -2.43 3.74
N LYS A 5 26.05 -3.04 2.68
CA LYS A 5 27.40 -3.61 2.65
C LYS A 5 28.50 -2.55 2.61
N ASP A 6 28.18 -1.34 2.15
CA ASP A 6 29.08 -0.18 2.23
C ASP A 6 29.31 0.24 3.69
N ASP A 7 28.29 0.12 4.55
CA ASP A 7 28.38 0.43 5.98
C ASP A 7 28.83 -0.77 6.83
N PHE A 8 28.41 -2.00 6.46
CA PHE A 8 28.70 -3.25 7.17
C PHE A 8 28.93 -4.41 6.20
N ARG A 9 30.19 -4.77 5.99
CA ARG A 9 30.62 -5.79 5.01
C ARG A 9 29.99 -7.17 5.24
N SER A 10 29.88 -7.57 6.50
CA SER A 10 29.38 -8.86 6.99
C SER A 10 27.85 -8.91 7.13
N ALA A 11 27.14 -7.79 6.92
CA ALA A 11 25.71 -7.70 7.21
C ALA A 11 24.88 -8.70 6.41
N LYS A 12 24.10 -9.51 7.14
CA LYS A 12 23.15 -10.49 6.60
C LYS A 12 21.74 -10.17 7.10
N PRO A 13 20.75 -9.98 6.21
CA PRO A 13 19.38 -9.73 6.64
C PRO A 13 18.83 -11.01 7.28
N ILE A 14 18.31 -10.90 8.49
CA ILE A 14 17.76 -12.03 9.26
C ILE A 14 16.28 -11.84 9.59
N GLY A 15 15.76 -10.63 9.42
CA GLY A 15 14.37 -10.32 9.75
C GLY A 15 13.98 -8.90 9.38
N CYS A 16 12.73 -8.59 9.61
CA CYS A 16 12.14 -7.28 9.35
C CYS A 16 11.20 -6.91 10.49
N ILE A 17 11.28 -5.65 10.92
CA ILE A 17 10.28 -5.03 11.77
C ILE A 17 9.28 -4.37 10.84
N LEU A 18 8.00 -4.72 11.01
CA LEU A 18 6.91 -4.22 10.19
C LEU A 18 6.17 -3.10 10.91
N ARG A 19 5.77 -2.08 10.16
CA ARG A 19 4.70 -1.16 10.55
C ARG A 19 3.46 -1.53 9.75
N HIS A 20 2.42 -2.00 10.44
CA HIS A 20 1.32 -2.74 9.81
C HIS A 20 1.84 -3.96 9.05
N PHE A 21 1.85 -3.92 7.72
CA PHE A 21 2.39 -4.96 6.83
C PHE A 21 3.58 -4.47 5.99
N LEU A 22 4.03 -3.23 6.19
CA LEU A 22 5.13 -2.63 5.44
C LEU A 22 6.45 -2.69 6.22
N PRO A 23 7.60 -2.91 5.53
CA PRO A 23 8.90 -2.97 6.19
C PRO A 23 9.31 -1.59 6.71
N GLU A 24 9.41 -1.45 8.04
CA GLU A 24 9.89 -0.22 8.69
C GLU A 24 11.39 -0.27 8.92
N ARG A 25 11.90 -1.43 9.37
CA ARG A 25 13.33 -1.67 9.55
C ARG A 25 13.70 -3.09 9.15
N ILE A 26 14.87 -3.25 8.55
CA ILE A 26 15.45 -4.56 8.29
C ILE A 26 16.47 -4.85 9.38
N VAL A 27 16.36 -6.02 9.99
CA VAL A 27 17.28 -6.48 11.02
C VAL A 27 18.40 -7.25 10.34
N TYR A 28 19.62 -6.75 10.50
CA TYR A 28 20.82 -7.40 10.00
C TYR A 28 21.58 -8.05 11.15
N ALA A 29 21.99 -9.30 10.96
CA ALA A 29 23.06 -9.90 11.75
C ALA A 29 24.40 -9.44 11.17
N ILE A 30 25.26 -8.91 12.03
CA ILE A 30 26.57 -8.38 11.69
C ILE A 30 27.59 -9.16 12.50
N ASP A 31 28.62 -9.68 11.85
CA ASP A 31 29.74 -10.29 12.55
C ASP A 31 30.62 -9.17 13.11
N THR A 32 30.58 -8.98 14.42
CA THR A 32 31.32 -7.89 15.07
C THR A 32 32.82 -8.04 14.90
N ILE A 33 33.34 -9.26 14.80
CA ILE A 33 34.78 -9.53 14.65
C ILE A 33 35.23 -9.14 13.24
N GLU A 34 34.47 -9.56 12.23
CA GLU A 34 34.77 -9.25 10.83
C GLU A 34 34.72 -7.73 10.58
N GLU A 35 33.70 -7.06 11.12
CA GLU A 35 33.63 -5.62 11.04
C GLU A 35 34.81 -4.98 11.77
N ASP A 36 35.07 -5.34 13.03
CA ASP A 36 36.15 -4.75 13.85
C ASP A 36 37.50 -4.82 13.14
N ALA A 37 37.83 -5.98 12.56
CA ALA A 37 39.03 -6.14 11.75
C ALA A 37 39.05 -5.23 10.52
N ASN A 38 37.91 -5.09 9.83
CA ASN A 38 37.77 -4.20 8.67
C ASN A 38 38.00 -2.73 9.03
N ALA A 39 37.40 -2.25 10.12
CA ALA A 39 37.56 -0.87 10.57
C ALA A 39 39.00 -0.57 11.01
N ILE A 40 39.67 -1.52 11.68
CA ILE A 40 41.07 -1.38 12.10
C ILE A 40 41.97 -1.33 10.86
N ALA A 41 41.81 -2.26 9.92
CA ALA A 41 42.58 -2.27 8.68
C ALA A 41 42.43 -0.96 7.89
N MET A 42 41.18 -0.48 7.71
CA MET A 42 40.92 0.79 7.02
C MET A 42 41.51 2.00 7.73
N ALA A 43 41.43 2.06 9.07
CA ALA A 43 42.02 3.16 9.83
C ALA A 43 43.56 3.21 9.66
N LEU A 44 44.21 2.04 9.64
CA LEU A 44 45.65 1.93 9.47
C LEU A 44 46.11 2.24 8.04
N GLN A 45 45.29 1.95 7.02
CA GLN A 45 45.65 2.08 5.61
C GLN A 45 45.33 3.44 4.98
N ASP A 46 44.31 4.16 5.45
CA ASP A 46 43.75 5.30 4.71
C ASP A 46 43.61 6.61 5.52
N ASP A 47 44.44 6.77 6.57
CA ASP A 47 44.49 7.97 7.45
C ASP A 47 43.10 8.39 8.01
N GLY A 48 42.27 7.39 8.30
CA GLY A 48 40.82 7.47 8.25
C GLY A 48 40.11 8.13 9.43
N ARG A 49 39.84 9.44 9.36
CA ARG A 49 38.80 10.10 10.19
C ARG A 49 37.37 9.62 9.88
N ARG A 50 37.13 8.97 8.73
CA ARG A 50 35.79 8.48 8.31
C ARG A 50 35.39 7.14 8.95
N ALA A 51 36.32 6.18 9.08
CA ALA A 51 36.02 4.84 9.61
C ALA A 51 35.67 4.86 11.12
N ILE A 52 36.30 5.75 11.88
CA ILE A 52 36.10 5.88 13.34
C ILE A 52 34.74 6.54 13.67
N GLY A 53 34.22 7.38 12.76
CA GLY A 53 32.97 8.13 12.96
C GLY A 53 31.71 7.25 13.03
N LEU A 54 31.62 6.20 12.19
CA LEU A 54 30.47 5.28 12.20
C LEU A 54 30.42 4.42 13.48
N ARG A 55 31.57 4.12 14.08
CA ARG A 55 31.71 3.21 15.23
C ARG A 55 31.48 3.85 16.58
N ARG A 56 31.79 5.14 16.72
CA ARG A 56 31.41 5.92 17.91
C ARG A 56 29.90 5.89 18.18
N ASN A 57 29.08 5.81 17.13
CA ASN A 57 27.63 5.68 17.26
C ASN A 57 27.16 4.32 17.85
N MET A 58 28.02 3.31 17.90
CA MET A 58 27.74 2.01 18.54
C MET A 58 28.27 1.90 19.98
N GLY A 59 28.85 2.97 20.54
CA GLY A 59 29.24 3.01 21.96
C GLY A 59 30.44 2.12 22.35
N ARG A 60 31.25 1.68 21.38
CA ARG A 60 32.49 0.92 21.63
C ARG A 60 33.68 1.67 21.04
N ASP A 61 34.60 2.11 21.90
CA ASP A 61 35.92 2.58 21.45
C ASP A 61 36.72 1.36 20.99
N ILE A 62 37.23 1.40 19.76
CA ILE A 62 38.05 0.31 19.21
C ILE A 62 39.47 0.47 19.77
N LEU A 63 39.92 -0.53 20.52
CA LEU A 63 41.27 -0.61 21.06
C LEU A 63 42.08 -1.65 20.28
N LEU A 64 43.37 -1.38 20.08
CA LEU A 64 44.31 -2.35 19.54
C LEU A 64 44.78 -3.25 20.69
N SER A 65 44.40 -4.53 20.66
CA SER A 65 44.82 -5.53 21.65
C SER A 65 46.26 -6.00 21.40
N GLU A 66 46.84 -6.71 22.37
CA GLU A 66 48.19 -7.29 22.28
C GLU A 66 48.41 -8.11 21.01
N GLU A 67 47.41 -8.89 20.58
CA GLU A 67 47.50 -9.72 19.39
C GLU A 67 47.55 -8.88 18.11
N ILE A 68 46.82 -7.76 18.07
CA ILE A 68 46.85 -6.82 16.94
C ILE A 68 48.20 -6.08 16.92
N ILE A 69 48.72 -5.70 18.09
CA ILE A 69 50.03 -5.08 18.24
C ILE A 69 51.13 -6.04 17.75
N ALA A 70 51.03 -7.34 18.03
CA ALA A 70 51.96 -8.35 17.52
C ALA A 70 51.92 -8.45 15.98
N VAL A 71 50.73 -8.39 15.37
CA VAL A 71 50.58 -8.31 13.91
C VAL A 71 51.23 -7.05 13.35
N LEU A 72 51.04 -5.90 13.98
CA LEU A 72 51.65 -4.63 13.54
C LEU A 72 53.18 -4.64 13.66
N ARG A 73 53.71 -5.25 14.71
CA ARG A 73 55.15 -5.46 14.92
C ARG A 73 55.76 -6.29 13.79
N GLU A 74 55.11 -7.38 13.39
CA GLU A 74 55.56 -8.23 12.29
C GLU A 74 55.47 -7.51 10.94
N VAL A 75 54.38 -6.77 10.70
CA VAL A 75 54.17 -6.04 9.44
C VAL A 75 55.16 -4.88 9.27
N LEU A 76 55.57 -4.24 10.36
CA LEU A 76 56.49 -3.11 10.35
C LEU A 76 57.95 -3.50 10.63
N GLU A 77 58.26 -4.80 10.70
CA GLU A 77 59.60 -5.30 10.91
C GLU A 77 60.54 -4.80 9.80
N GLY A 78 61.65 -4.16 10.19
CA GLY A 78 62.62 -3.57 9.27
C GLY A 78 62.30 -2.16 8.75
N THR A 79 61.17 -1.55 9.14
CA THR A 79 60.88 -0.13 8.82
C THR A 79 61.15 0.83 9.96
N ILE A 80 60.76 0.47 11.19
CA ILE A 80 60.98 1.25 12.42
C ILE A 80 61.34 0.30 13.56
N ASP A 81 62.06 0.81 14.57
CA ASP A 81 62.15 0.11 15.86
C ASP A 81 60.79 0.28 16.58
N PHE A 82 59.91 -0.71 16.38
CA PHE A 82 58.57 -0.72 16.94
C PHE A 82 58.61 -0.67 18.47
N ASP A 83 59.56 -1.37 19.09
CA ASP A 83 59.72 -1.37 20.54
C ASP A 83 60.16 -0.01 21.05
N GLN A 84 61.11 0.67 20.38
CA GLN A 84 61.52 2.01 20.79
C GLN A 84 60.42 3.05 20.61
N THR A 85 59.63 2.94 19.55
CA THR A 85 58.57 3.91 19.20
C THR A 85 57.32 3.75 20.07
N PHE A 86 57.01 2.52 20.48
CA PHE A 86 55.81 2.21 21.26
C PHE A 86 56.11 1.76 22.72
N LYS A 87 57.35 1.94 23.21
CA LYS A 87 57.89 1.45 24.51
C LYS A 87 57.17 1.95 25.76
N ASP A 88 56.71 3.19 25.78
CA ASP A 88 56.24 3.82 27.02
C ASP A 88 54.73 3.66 27.22
N LYS A 89 54.35 2.64 28.02
CA LYS A 89 53.04 2.41 28.65
C LYS A 89 51.85 2.14 27.71
N TYR A 90 51.45 0.87 27.64
CA TYR A 90 50.09 0.42 27.31
C TYR A 90 49.09 0.59 28.48
N ARG A 91 49.38 1.48 29.44
CA ARG A 91 48.58 1.65 30.66
C ARG A 91 47.55 2.75 30.49
N GLU A 92 46.38 2.40 30.00
CA GLU A 92 45.15 3.08 30.43
C GLU A 92 44.65 2.35 31.69
N GLU A 93 44.54 3.06 32.82
CA GLU A 93 43.92 2.52 34.03
C GLU A 93 42.43 2.25 33.76
N SER A 94 42.08 0.98 33.55
CA SER A 94 40.69 0.54 33.58
C SER A 94 40.16 0.71 35.01
N LEU A 95 39.08 1.48 35.17
CA LEU A 95 38.31 1.61 36.42
C LEU A 95 37.83 0.25 36.99
N PHE A 96 37.92 -0.82 36.20
CA PHE A 96 37.55 -2.18 36.54
C PHE A 96 38.70 -3.19 36.32
N GLY A 97 39.91 -2.88 36.80
CA GLY A 97 40.85 -3.87 37.36
C GLY A 97 41.29 -5.07 36.51
N SER A 98 41.19 -5.03 35.19
CA SER A 98 41.81 -6.02 34.30
C SER A 98 42.93 -5.34 33.51
N GLU A 99 44.17 -5.77 33.80
CA GLU A 99 45.38 -5.33 33.11
C GLU A 99 45.48 -6.08 31.78
N ALA A 100 45.25 -5.39 30.66
CA ALA A 100 45.54 -5.89 29.33
C ALA A 100 46.23 -4.76 28.56
N ASP A 101 47.36 -5.05 27.89
CA ASP A 101 48.09 -4.03 27.13
C ASP A 101 47.24 -3.62 25.91
N THR A 102 46.58 -2.46 26.02
CA THR A 102 45.70 -1.94 24.97
C THR A 102 46.18 -0.59 24.48
N LEU A 103 46.15 -0.37 23.18
CA LEU A 103 46.55 0.90 22.56
C LEU A 103 45.36 1.54 21.86
N SER A 104 45.03 2.79 22.23
CA SER A 104 43.99 3.54 21.53
C SER A 104 44.48 4.04 20.18
N PHE A 105 43.58 4.18 19.20
CA PHE A 105 43.91 4.80 17.90
C PHE A 105 44.44 6.22 18.04
N ARG A 106 43.99 6.98 19.05
CA ARG A 106 44.50 8.32 19.32
C ARG A 106 45.98 8.28 19.68
N SER A 107 46.35 7.40 20.61
CA SER A 107 47.74 7.19 21.03
C SER A 107 48.60 6.67 19.88
N TRP A 108 48.05 5.78 19.04
CA TRP A 108 48.70 5.32 17.82
C TRP A 108 49.07 6.49 16.89
N TYR A 109 48.12 7.36 16.53
CA TYR A 109 48.38 8.50 15.64
C TYR A 109 49.27 9.58 16.29
N GLU A 110 49.16 9.82 17.59
CA GLU A 110 50.04 10.76 18.31
C GLU A 110 51.50 10.29 18.25
N ARG A 111 51.76 8.99 18.44
CA ARG A 111 53.11 8.40 18.32
C ARG A 111 53.60 8.38 16.88
N LEU A 112 52.74 8.02 15.92
CA LEU A 112 53.10 8.05 14.50
C LEU A 112 53.45 9.47 14.01
N ARG A 113 52.89 10.52 14.64
CA ARG A 113 53.27 11.92 14.39
C ARG A 113 54.58 12.36 15.03
N SER A 114 55.02 11.69 16.09
CA SER A 114 56.32 11.97 16.73
C SER A 114 57.51 11.42 15.94
N LEU A 115 57.28 10.51 14.99
CA LEU A 115 58.32 9.97 14.12
C LEU A 115 58.84 11.00 13.10
N PRO A 116 60.11 10.89 12.67
CA PRO A 116 60.63 11.64 11.54
C PRO A 116 59.77 11.45 10.28
N ARG A 117 59.68 12.51 9.45
CA ARG A 117 58.80 12.53 8.28
C ARG A 117 59.03 11.34 7.33
N ASP A 118 60.28 10.95 7.13
CA ASP A 118 60.66 9.87 6.20
C ASP A 118 60.26 8.49 6.73
N GLU A 119 60.39 8.26 8.04
CA GLU A 119 59.95 7.02 8.68
C GLU A 119 58.42 6.92 8.70
N ARG A 120 57.73 8.03 9.00
CA ARG A 120 56.27 8.09 8.96
C ARG A 120 55.71 7.75 7.57
N LEU A 121 56.32 8.28 6.51
CA LEU A 121 55.92 7.99 5.13
C LEU A 121 56.17 6.52 4.77
N LYS A 122 57.28 5.93 5.21
CA LYS A 122 57.57 4.50 5.02
C LYS A 122 56.54 3.61 5.73
N VAL A 123 56.20 3.92 6.98
CA VAL A 123 55.19 3.17 7.75
C VAL A 123 53.81 3.25 7.07
N GLN A 124 53.39 4.44 6.65
CA GLN A 124 52.12 4.61 5.91
C GLN A 124 52.13 3.87 4.57
N GLN A 125 53.26 3.87 3.86
CA GLN A 125 53.41 3.17 2.58
C GLN A 125 53.31 1.66 2.76
N VAL A 126 54.02 1.07 3.74
CA VAL A 126 53.96 -0.37 4.01
C VAL A 126 52.57 -0.82 4.43
N LEU A 127 51.87 -0.06 5.27
CA LEU A 127 50.51 -0.41 5.68
C LEU A 127 49.54 -0.35 4.49
N ARG A 128 49.67 0.66 3.62
CA ARG A 128 48.81 0.84 2.44
C ARG A 128 49.06 -0.20 1.34
N GLU A 129 50.30 -0.65 1.16
CA GLU A 129 50.68 -1.64 0.13
C GLU A 129 50.37 -3.09 0.55
N ARG A 130 50.01 -3.33 1.81
CA ARG A 130 49.72 -4.68 2.32
C ARG A 130 48.26 -5.08 2.17
N GLU A 131 48.00 -5.96 1.21
CA GLU A 131 46.66 -6.52 0.94
C GLU A 131 46.20 -7.55 1.99
N ASP A 132 47.14 -8.22 2.69
CA ASP A 132 46.86 -9.28 3.68
C ASP A 132 46.56 -8.76 5.10
N LEU A 133 46.58 -7.44 5.31
CA LEU A 133 46.46 -6.82 6.63
C LEU A 133 45.12 -7.16 7.31
N PHE A 134 44.02 -7.14 6.54
CA PHE A 134 42.69 -7.51 7.05
C PHE A 134 42.65 -8.95 7.58
N ASP A 135 43.15 -9.92 6.81
CA ASP A 135 43.09 -11.33 7.17
C ASP A 135 43.94 -11.65 8.43
N ARG A 136 45.09 -10.98 8.57
CA ARG A 136 45.94 -11.09 9.77
C ARG A 136 45.26 -10.52 11.01
N ILE A 137 44.68 -9.32 10.91
CA ILE A 137 43.95 -8.69 12.02
C ILE A 137 42.72 -9.53 12.40
N HIS A 138 41.95 -9.98 11.42
CA HIS A 138 40.77 -10.81 11.65
C HIS A 138 41.13 -12.14 12.33
N THR A 139 42.24 -12.77 11.94
CA THR A 139 42.74 -14.00 12.58
C THR A 139 43.18 -13.73 14.03
N ALA A 140 43.92 -12.65 14.27
CA ALA A 140 44.34 -12.24 15.62
C ALA A 140 43.14 -11.97 16.53
N MET A 141 42.09 -11.31 16.02
CA MET A 141 40.86 -11.05 16.77
C MET A 141 40.06 -12.32 17.06
N LYS A 142 40.06 -13.31 16.17
CA LYS A 142 39.41 -14.61 16.45
C LYS A 142 40.08 -15.37 17.59
N VAL A 143 41.41 -15.29 17.69
CA VAL A 143 42.18 -15.95 18.76
C VAL A 143 41.87 -15.31 20.12
N SER A 144 41.74 -13.98 20.19
CA SER A 144 41.43 -13.28 21.44
C SER A 144 39.96 -13.44 21.89
N VAL A 145 39.03 -13.70 20.97
CA VAL A 145 37.58 -13.80 21.24
C VAL A 145 37.08 -15.22 21.53
N ALA A 146 37.95 -16.25 21.49
CA ALA A 146 37.60 -17.67 21.74
C ALA A 146 36.95 -17.98 23.11
N GLN A 147 36.79 -16.97 23.99
CA GLN A 147 36.13 -17.07 25.31
C GLN A 147 34.76 -16.36 25.40
N ARG A 148 34.24 -15.70 24.34
CA ARG A 148 32.91 -15.05 24.35
C ARG A 148 31.93 -15.70 23.36
N PRO A 149 30.74 -16.15 23.81
CA PRO A 149 29.82 -16.95 22.99
C PRO A 149 28.99 -16.19 21.94
N GLU A 150 28.98 -14.86 21.93
CA GLU A 150 28.18 -14.06 20.97
C GLU A 150 29.05 -13.13 20.13
N SER A 151 29.37 -13.53 18.89
CA SER A 151 30.09 -12.70 17.92
C SER A 151 29.19 -11.85 17.01
N HIS A 152 27.86 -12.04 17.10
CA HIS A 152 26.91 -11.38 16.22
C HIS A 152 26.19 -10.25 16.93
N ALA A 153 26.19 -9.06 16.32
CA ALA A 153 25.33 -7.95 16.72
C ALA A 153 24.12 -7.86 15.79
N PHE A 154 22.99 -7.42 16.34
CA PHE A 154 21.80 -7.14 15.56
C PHE A 154 21.63 -5.64 15.36
N ALA A 155 21.60 -5.20 14.10
CA ALA A 155 21.39 -3.81 13.75
C ALA A 155 20.05 -3.64 13.03
N PRO A 156 19.07 -2.95 13.65
CA PRO A 156 17.83 -2.57 12.97
C PRO A 156 18.06 -1.30 12.14
N LEU A 157 18.34 -1.49 10.85
CA LEU A 157 18.64 -0.42 9.90
C LEU A 157 17.41 -0.06 9.06
N ARG A 158 17.43 1.14 8.47
CA ARG A 158 16.41 1.52 7.48
C ARG A 158 16.48 0.58 6.27
N PRO A 159 15.34 0.26 5.63
CA PRO A 159 15.35 -0.52 4.40
C PRO A 159 16.16 0.20 3.30
N PRO A 160 16.78 -0.54 2.38
CA PRO A 160 17.40 0.01 1.18
C PRO A 160 16.47 0.97 0.43
N ARG A 161 17.07 1.88 -0.34
CA ARG A 161 16.34 3.00 -0.97
C ARG A 161 15.10 2.55 -1.75
N LEU A 162 15.25 1.52 -2.59
CA LEU A 162 14.14 0.98 -3.40
C LEU A 162 12.98 0.43 -2.55
N ILE A 163 13.28 -0.21 -1.43
CA ILE A 163 12.25 -0.71 -0.50
C ILE A 163 11.59 0.47 0.22
N THR A 164 12.37 1.46 0.64
CA THR A 164 11.83 2.66 1.28
C THR A 164 10.92 3.46 0.32
N GLU A 165 11.31 3.61 -0.94
CA GLU A 165 10.50 4.24 -1.99
C GLU A 165 9.20 3.47 -2.24
N ALA A 166 9.27 2.14 -2.33
CA ALA A 166 8.09 1.27 -2.48
C ALA A 166 7.16 1.36 -1.26
N THR A 167 7.70 1.34 -0.03
CA THR A 167 6.95 1.52 1.21
C THR A 167 6.23 2.88 1.23
N TRP A 168 6.92 3.95 0.84
CA TRP A 168 6.33 5.29 0.79
C TRP A 168 5.21 5.38 -0.26
N TYR A 169 5.42 4.77 -1.43
CA TYR A 169 4.38 4.67 -2.46
C TYR A 169 3.15 3.93 -1.94
N LEU A 170 3.34 2.77 -1.30
CA LEU A 170 2.24 1.98 -0.74
C LEU A 170 1.50 2.73 0.37
N ASP A 171 2.22 3.38 1.28
CA ASP A 171 1.61 4.17 2.37
C ASP A 171 0.72 5.29 1.80
N ASN A 172 1.22 6.02 0.80
CA ASN A 172 0.42 7.03 0.10
C ASN A 172 -0.78 6.43 -0.65
N PHE A 173 -0.59 5.28 -1.31
CA PHE A 173 -1.67 4.59 -2.03
C PHE A 173 -2.79 4.18 -1.06
N PHE A 174 -2.45 3.52 0.04
CA PHE A 174 -3.44 3.10 1.05
C PHE A 174 -4.10 4.28 1.76
N ALA A 175 -3.38 5.38 1.99
CA ALA A 175 -3.94 6.57 2.64
C ALA A 175 -4.87 7.37 1.72
N SER A 176 -4.52 7.52 0.44
CA SER A 176 -5.19 8.49 -0.44
C SER A 176 -5.97 7.86 -1.61
N SER A 177 -5.52 6.71 -2.12
CA SER A 177 -5.99 6.11 -3.38
C SER A 177 -6.85 4.87 -3.17
N LEU A 178 -6.75 4.21 -2.02
CA LEU A 178 -7.69 3.17 -1.60
C LEU A 178 -8.84 3.79 -0.82
N LYS A 179 -10.07 3.68 -1.33
CA LYS A 179 -11.29 4.11 -0.63
C LYS A 179 -12.22 2.93 -0.43
N TYR A 180 -12.88 2.89 0.72
CA TYR A 180 -13.79 1.82 1.08
C TYR A 180 -15.13 2.39 1.56
N LEU A 181 -16.21 1.76 1.13
CA LEU A 181 -17.56 2.11 1.50
C LEU A 181 -18.33 0.82 1.85
N GLY A 182 -18.76 0.69 3.11
CA GLY A 182 -19.41 -0.53 3.62
C GLY A 182 -20.82 -0.76 3.09
N PRO A 183 -21.61 -1.70 3.63
CA PRO A 183 -22.94 -2.03 3.10
C PRO A 183 -24.06 -1.18 3.74
N LEU A 184 -23.89 -0.79 5.00
CA LEU A 184 -24.90 -0.07 5.75
C LEU A 184 -24.64 1.44 5.75
N ARG A 185 -25.30 2.15 4.84
CA ARG A 185 -25.20 3.61 4.74
C ARG A 185 -25.79 4.29 5.97
N ASP A 186 -25.31 5.49 6.26
CA ASP A 186 -25.86 6.32 7.32
C ASP A 186 -27.30 6.73 6.96
N ALA A 187 -28.17 6.76 7.97
CA ALA A 187 -29.57 7.12 7.75
C ALA A 187 -29.67 8.62 7.39
N PRO A 188 -30.67 9.02 6.58
CA PRO A 188 -30.91 10.43 6.31
C PRO A 188 -31.07 11.24 7.60
N LYS A 189 -30.28 12.30 7.75
CA LYS A 189 -30.33 13.24 8.88
C LYS A 189 -30.68 14.65 8.39
N PRO A 190 -31.33 15.48 9.23
CA PRO A 190 -31.52 16.90 8.91
C PRO A 190 -30.18 17.65 8.78
N LEU A 191 -29.21 17.28 9.63
CA LEU A 191 -27.87 17.86 9.67
C LEU A 191 -26.82 16.75 9.68
N TYR A 192 -25.77 16.95 8.89
CA TYR A 192 -24.65 16.03 8.75
C TYR A 192 -23.40 16.57 9.45
N PRO A 193 -22.53 15.68 9.96
CA PRO A 193 -21.31 16.08 10.66
C PRO A 193 -20.36 16.88 9.77
N LEU A 194 -19.50 17.66 10.43
CA LEU A 194 -18.39 18.37 9.78
C LEU A 194 -17.40 17.38 9.16
N ALA A 195 -16.66 17.82 8.15
CA ALA A 195 -15.62 16.99 7.52
C ALA A 195 -14.57 16.53 8.55
N PRO A 196 -14.10 15.28 8.47
CA PRO A 196 -12.98 14.82 9.29
C PRO A 196 -11.75 15.67 9.03
N ALA A 197 -10.98 15.95 10.09
CA ALA A 197 -9.71 16.68 9.95
C ALA A 197 -8.61 15.85 9.26
N ALA A 198 -8.76 14.52 9.18
CA ALA A 198 -7.70 13.61 8.74
C ALA A 198 -7.60 13.47 7.21
N ASP A 199 -8.72 13.29 6.51
CA ASP A 199 -8.76 13.20 5.04
C ASP A 199 -9.95 14.02 4.48
N PRO A 200 -9.69 15.11 3.72
CA PRO A 200 -10.73 15.95 3.15
C PRO A 200 -11.43 15.32 1.92
N HIS A 201 -11.09 14.09 1.52
CA HIS A 201 -11.76 13.36 0.43
C HIS A 201 -12.51 12.11 0.93
N ASP A 202 -12.47 11.82 2.23
CA ASP A 202 -13.12 10.64 2.80
C ASP A 202 -14.59 10.90 3.15
N VAL A 203 -15.50 10.17 2.53
CA VAL A 203 -16.94 10.25 2.80
C VAL A 203 -17.35 9.44 4.05
N GLY A 204 -16.42 8.70 4.65
CA GLY A 204 -16.65 7.79 5.78
C GLY A 204 -17.14 6.41 5.36
N LEU A 205 -17.05 5.44 6.29
CA LEU A 205 -17.37 4.02 6.02
C LEU A 205 -18.84 3.81 5.65
N ARG A 206 -19.72 4.70 6.11
CA ARG A 206 -21.16 4.66 5.90
C ARG A 206 -21.65 5.83 5.03
N GLY A 207 -20.75 6.67 4.53
CA GLY A 207 -21.09 7.88 3.79
C GLY A 207 -21.53 9.06 4.68
N GLU A 208 -21.28 9.00 5.99
CA GLU A 208 -21.68 9.99 6.98
C GLU A 208 -21.13 11.40 6.72
N HIS A 209 -19.99 11.52 6.02
CA HIS A 209 -19.36 12.80 5.69
C HIS A 209 -19.71 13.29 4.27
N THR A 210 -20.55 12.57 3.52
CA THR A 210 -20.85 12.90 2.11
C THR A 210 -21.32 14.34 1.93
N ALA A 211 -22.14 14.86 2.85
CA ALA A 211 -22.61 16.24 2.80
C ALA A 211 -21.49 17.27 2.85
N SER A 212 -20.54 17.09 3.78
CA SER A 212 -19.44 18.00 4.00
C SER A 212 -18.41 17.92 2.87
N ILE A 213 -18.11 16.71 2.40
CA ILE A 213 -17.21 16.49 1.26
C ILE A 213 -17.80 17.06 -0.02
N LEU A 214 -19.09 16.87 -0.28
CA LEU A 214 -19.75 17.46 -1.43
C LEU A 214 -19.72 18.99 -1.34
N GLU A 215 -19.97 19.59 -0.18
CA GLU A 215 -19.90 21.05 -0.02
C GLU A 215 -18.50 21.60 -0.26
N LEU A 216 -17.48 20.92 0.29
CA LEU A 216 -16.07 21.31 0.16
C LEU A 216 -15.60 21.24 -1.30
N HIS A 217 -16.04 20.23 -2.04
CA HIS A 217 -15.51 19.93 -3.39
C HIS A 217 -16.50 20.19 -4.53
N LYS A 218 -17.71 20.71 -4.28
CA LYS A 218 -18.75 20.89 -5.33
C LYS A 218 -18.26 21.61 -6.57
N SER A 219 -17.37 22.59 -6.40
CA SER A 219 -16.80 23.42 -7.48
C SER A 219 -15.56 22.81 -8.13
N LYS A 220 -14.96 21.75 -7.58
CA LYS A 220 -13.79 21.06 -8.14
C LYS A 220 -14.12 20.57 -9.53
N LYS A 221 -13.25 20.87 -10.50
CA LYS A 221 -13.40 20.38 -11.87
C LYS A 221 -12.90 18.95 -11.95
N ILE A 222 -13.74 18.05 -12.43
CA ILE A 222 -13.43 16.65 -12.60
C ILE A 222 -13.66 16.23 -14.05
N ARG A 223 -12.90 15.25 -14.51
CA ARG A 223 -13.07 14.61 -15.81
C ARG A 223 -13.82 13.29 -15.62
N TYR A 224 -14.95 13.12 -16.30
CA TYR A 224 -15.77 11.92 -16.21
C TYR A 224 -16.48 11.64 -17.55
N ILE A 225 -17.00 10.42 -17.72
CA ILE A 225 -17.85 10.07 -18.87
C ILE A 225 -19.30 10.45 -18.53
N PRO A 226 -19.96 11.33 -19.31
CA PRO A 226 -21.36 11.70 -19.08
C PRO A 226 -22.31 10.51 -19.09
N SER A 227 -23.37 10.59 -18.28
CA SER A 227 -24.39 9.55 -18.22
C SER A 227 -25.13 9.34 -19.56
N ALA A 228 -25.22 10.40 -20.38
CA ALA A 228 -25.82 10.35 -21.71
C ALA A 228 -25.15 9.32 -22.63
N ASN A 229 -23.85 9.07 -22.46
CA ASN A 229 -23.07 8.14 -23.26
C ASN A 229 -23.40 6.66 -22.97
N PHE A 230 -24.23 6.41 -21.95
CA PHE A 230 -24.71 5.09 -21.55
C PHE A 230 -26.17 4.85 -21.98
N LYS A 231 -26.85 5.81 -22.63
CA LYS A 231 -28.23 5.59 -23.09
C LYS A 231 -28.32 4.59 -24.24
N ASP A 232 -27.34 4.63 -25.14
CA ASP A 232 -27.22 3.67 -26.23
C ASP A 232 -26.57 2.37 -25.77
N PRO A 233 -26.80 1.23 -26.45
CA PRO A 233 -26.15 -0.05 -26.11
C PRO A 233 -24.62 0.04 -26.16
N VAL A 234 -24.07 0.63 -27.23
CA VAL A 234 -22.62 0.86 -27.41
C VAL A 234 -22.21 2.15 -26.70
N ILE A 235 -21.25 2.06 -25.79
CA ILE A 235 -20.81 3.21 -24.97
C ILE A 235 -19.92 4.16 -25.79
N ASP A 236 -20.19 5.47 -25.72
CA ASP A 236 -19.22 6.51 -26.13
C ASP A 236 -18.26 6.80 -24.96
N ARG A 237 -16.96 6.57 -25.17
CA ARG A 237 -15.93 6.72 -24.12
C ARG A 237 -15.43 8.16 -23.98
N LYS A 238 -16.05 9.13 -24.67
CA LYS A 238 -15.69 10.55 -24.55
C LYS A 238 -15.94 11.10 -23.16
N THR A 239 -14.90 11.68 -22.59
CA THR A 239 -14.95 12.36 -21.29
C THR A 239 -15.26 13.85 -21.45
N VAL A 240 -15.91 14.44 -20.45
CA VAL A 240 -16.08 15.89 -20.32
C VAL A 240 -15.52 16.37 -18.99
N THR A 241 -15.21 17.66 -18.90
CA THR A 241 -14.81 18.29 -17.64
C THR A 241 -15.94 19.18 -17.11
N ARG A 242 -16.48 18.85 -15.93
CA ARG A 242 -17.52 19.62 -15.25
C ARG A 242 -17.20 19.75 -13.77
N THR A 243 -17.99 20.53 -13.04
CA THR A 243 -17.90 20.56 -11.57
C THR A 243 -18.35 19.23 -10.99
N LEU A 244 -17.83 18.85 -9.81
CA LEU A 244 -18.26 17.65 -9.09
C LEU A 244 -19.78 17.63 -8.91
N GLU A 245 -20.37 18.75 -8.48
CA GLU A 245 -21.83 18.86 -8.31
C GLU A 245 -22.58 18.56 -9.62
N ALA A 246 -22.13 19.09 -10.75
CA ALA A 246 -22.78 18.87 -12.03
C ALA A 246 -22.67 17.42 -12.50
N ALA A 247 -21.55 16.75 -12.24
CA ALA A 247 -21.36 15.34 -12.56
C ALA A 247 -22.18 14.42 -11.65
N VAL A 248 -22.26 14.74 -10.35
CA VAL A 248 -23.12 14.02 -9.40
C VAL A 248 -24.59 14.16 -9.81
N ILE A 249 -25.05 15.36 -10.15
CA ILE A 249 -26.43 15.59 -10.62
C ILE A 249 -26.72 14.80 -11.91
N ASP A 250 -25.79 14.79 -12.87
CA ASP A 250 -25.92 14.02 -14.12
C ASP A 250 -26.18 12.53 -13.84
N TRP A 251 -25.38 11.91 -12.96
CA TRP A 251 -25.55 10.51 -12.61
C TRP A 251 -26.78 10.25 -11.72
N LEU A 252 -27.12 11.13 -10.78
CA LEU A 252 -28.36 11.02 -9.99
C LEU A 252 -29.61 11.03 -10.88
N GLN A 253 -29.61 11.86 -11.93
CA GLN A 253 -30.69 11.93 -12.91
C GLN A 253 -30.76 10.65 -13.75
N TYR A 254 -29.61 10.14 -14.21
CA TYR A 254 -29.55 8.89 -14.96
C TYR A 254 -30.07 7.70 -14.16
N LEU A 255 -29.66 7.59 -12.90
CA LEU A 255 -30.13 6.57 -11.96
C LEU A 255 -31.62 6.74 -11.61
N GLY A 256 -32.20 7.91 -11.88
CA GLY A 256 -33.60 8.22 -11.63
C GLY A 256 -33.93 8.40 -10.15
N VAL A 257 -32.95 8.77 -9.33
CA VAL A 257 -33.11 8.93 -7.88
C VAL A 257 -33.33 10.39 -7.46
N ALA A 258 -32.75 11.34 -8.20
CA ALA A 258 -32.91 12.77 -7.91
C ALA A 258 -32.65 13.63 -9.16
N SER A 259 -33.28 14.80 -9.22
CA SER A 259 -33.08 15.81 -10.27
C SER A 259 -32.03 16.86 -9.91
N SER A 260 -31.79 17.08 -8.61
CA SER A 260 -30.75 17.96 -8.10
C SER A 260 -30.33 17.57 -6.69
N VAL A 261 -29.12 17.96 -6.29
CA VAL A 261 -28.62 17.84 -4.92
C VAL A 261 -27.87 19.13 -4.58
N LYS A 262 -28.09 19.66 -3.37
CA LYS A 262 -27.41 20.84 -2.85
C LYS A 262 -26.97 20.55 -1.42
N SER A 263 -25.69 20.80 -1.15
CA SER A 263 -25.17 20.88 0.21
C SER A 263 -25.02 22.34 0.62
N ARG A 264 -25.17 22.62 1.91
CA ARG A 264 -24.93 23.95 2.48
C ARG A 264 -24.31 23.84 3.87
N ASP A 265 -23.23 24.57 4.08
CA ASP A 265 -22.61 24.74 5.39
C ASP A 265 -23.49 25.60 6.32
N GLN A 266 -23.79 25.07 7.51
CA GLN A 266 -24.53 25.73 8.60
C GLN A 266 -23.61 26.04 9.81
N GLY A 267 -22.30 26.10 9.59
CA GLY A 267 -21.29 26.38 10.60
C GLY A 267 -21.24 25.28 11.66
N LYS A 268 -21.37 25.66 12.94
CA LYS A 268 -21.31 24.70 14.07
C LYS A 268 -22.43 23.65 14.07
N LEU A 269 -23.48 23.86 13.28
CA LEU A 269 -24.60 22.93 13.14
C LEU A 269 -24.29 21.78 12.16
N GLY A 270 -23.23 21.89 11.36
CA GLY A 270 -22.87 20.93 10.33
C GLY A 270 -23.40 21.31 8.95
N HIS A 271 -23.75 20.32 8.13
CA HIS A 271 -24.19 20.53 6.75
C HIS A 271 -25.64 20.11 6.53
N GLU A 272 -26.37 20.91 5.77
CA GLU A 272 -27.73 20.61 5.31
C GLU A 272 -27.67 20.03 3.89
N LEU A 273 -28.39 18.92 3.65
CA LEU A 273 -28.54 18.31 2.32
C LEU A 273 -29.98 18.44 1.82
N LYS A 274 -30.13 19.10 0.66
CA LYS A 274 -31.41 19.27 -0.03
C LYS A 274 -31.39 18.59 -1.39
N VAL A 275 -32.49 17.93 -1.73
CA VAL A 275 -32.63 17.12 -2.94
C VAL A 275 -33.90 17.53 -3.68
N GLY A 276 -33.79 17.75 -4.99
CA GLY A 276 -34.95 17.89 -5.87
C GLY A 276 -35.32 16.54 -6.48
N LEU A 277 -36.61 16.26 -6.61
CA LEU A 277 -37.13 15.10 -7.33
C LEU A 277 -37.61 15.52 -8.73
N SER A 278 -37.60 14.59 -9.68
CA SER A 278 -37.94 14.89 -11.08
C SER A 278 -39.39 15.37 -11.30
N ASN A 279 -40.27 15.14 -10.32
CA ASN A 279 -41.70 15.45 -10.38
C ASN A 279 -42.09 16.68 -9.54
N SER A 280 -41.13 17.41 -8.97
CA SER A 280 -41.38 18.58 -8.12
C SER A 280 -40.34 19.66 -8.31
N ASP A 281 -40.77 20.90 -8.50
CA ASP A 281 -39.87 22.06 -8.53
C ASP A 281 -39.32 22.43 -7.14
N SER A 282 -39.85 21.81 -6.07
CA SER A 282 -39.37 21.99 -4.70
C SER A 282 -38.20 21.08 -4.36
N THR A 283 -37.22 21.64 -3.63
CA THR A 283 -36.16 20.87 -2.98
C THR A 283 -36.60 20.47 -1.57
N HIS A 284 -36.40 19.21 -1.21
CA HIS A 284 -36.76 18.65 0.10
C HIS A 284 -35.50 18.23 0.86
N ASP A 285 -35.59 18.21 2.19
CA ASP A 285 -34.53 17.63 3.02
C ASP A 285 -34.36 16.15 2.72
N LEU A 286 -33.15 15.62 2.90
CA LEU A 286 -32.89 14.21 2.62
C LEU A 286 -33.77 13.27 3.46
N THR A 287 -34.23 13.71 4.63
CA THR A 287 -35.16 12.96 5.51
C THR A 287 -36.54 12.77 4.92
N HIS A 288 -36.93 13.60 3.94
CA HIS A 288 -38.24 13.59 3.31
C HIS A 288 -38.24 12.96 1.91
N VAL A 289 -37.08 12.53 1.41
CA VAL A 289 -36.96 11.78 0.15
C VAL A 289 -36.68 10.31 0.44
N GLY A 290 -37.02 9.43 -0.52
CA GLY A 290 -36.81 7.99 -0.35
C GLY A 290 -35.34 7.63 -0.12
N VAL A 291 -35.11 6.53 0.61
CA VAL A 291 -33.78 6.07 1.04
C VAL A 291 -32.76 5.89 -0.09
N GLY A 292 -33.20 5.73 -1.35
CA GLY A 292 -32.31 5.51 -2.50
C GLY A 292 -31.27 6.62 -2.73
N VAL A 293 -31.61 7.89 -2.46
CA VAL A 293 -30.65 8.99 -2.65
C VAL A 293 -29.53 8.94 -1.61
N SER A 294 -29.85 8.66 -0.34
CA SER A 294 -28.83 8.56 0.71
C SER A 294 -27.94 7.32 0.56
N GLN A 295 -28.43 6.26 -0.11
CA GLN A 295 -27.61 5.11 -0.43
C GLN A 295 -26.63 5.38 -1.57
N VAL A 296 -27.09 6.06 -2.63
CA VAL A 296 -26.34 6.27 -3.88
C VAL A 296 -25.37 7.45 -3.80
N LEU A 297 -25.76 8.55 -3.15
CA LEU A 297 -24.97 9.78 -3.15
C LEU A 297 -23.53 9.59 -2.66
N PRO A 298 -23.25 8.85 -1.56
CA PRO A 298 -21.88 8.61 -1.12
C PRO A 298 -21.02 7.87 -2.16
N ILE A 299 -21.63 6.92 -2.90
CA ILE A 299 -20.96 6.17 -3.98
C ILE A 299 -20.56 7.14 -5.09
N LEU A 300 -21.50 7.98 -5.54
CA LEU A 300 -21.23 8.94 -6.62
C LEU A 300 -20.16 9.95 -6.24
N VAL A 301 -20.25 10.54 -5.04
CA VAL A 301 -19.28 11.53 -4.55
C VAL A 301 -17.89 10.91 -4.43
N MET A 302 -17.77 9.75 -3.78
CA MET A 302 -16.49 9.05 -3.63
C MET A 302 -15.84 8.74 -4.99
N CYS A 303 -16.59 8.09 -5.89
CA CYS A 303 -16.08 7.65 -7.19
C CYS A 303 -15.67 8.81 -8.11
N LEU A 304 -16.50 9.86 -8.19
CA LEU A 304 -16.28 11.01 -9.06
C LEU A 304 -15.17 11.93 -8.53
N LEU A 305 -14.95 11.94 -7.21
CA LEU A 305 -13.91 12.73 -6.58
C LEU A 305 -12.54 12.04 -6.61
N ALA A 306 -12.52 10.71 -6.67
CA ALA A 306 -11.30 9.90 -6.71
C ALA A 306 -10.45 10.19 -7.96
N ASP A 307 -9.13 10.16 -7.79
CA ASP A 307 -8.18 10.38 -8.88
C ASP A 307 -8.05 9.13 -9.77
N THR A 308 -7.34 9.26 -10.90
CA THR A 308 -6.99 8.08 -11.71
C THR A 308 -6.12 7.13 -10.92
N ASP A 309 -6.16 5.84 -11.24
CA ASP A 309 -5.43 4.76 -10.58
C ASP A 309 -5.83 4.51 -9.11
N SER A 310 -6.94 5.09 -8.66
CA SER A 310 -7.54 4.77 -7.36
C SER A 310 -8.25 3.41 -7.37
N THR A 311 -8.22 2.72 -6.22
CA THR A 311 -9.00 1.50 -5.97
C THR A 311 -10.15 1.83 -5.03
N LEU A 312 -11.37 1.52 -5.46
CA LEU A 312 -12.60 1.86 -4.79
C LEU A 312 -13.34 0.57 -4.43
N VAL A 313 -13.55 0.33 -3.15
CA VAL A 313 -14.11 -0.92 -2.62
C VAL A 313 -15.51 -0.65 -2.08
N PHE A 314 -16.50 -1.43 -2.55
CA PHE A 314 -17.89 -1.29 -2.16
C PHE A 314 -18.46 -2.62 -1.72
N GLU A 315 -19.03 -2.64 -0.52
CA GLU A 315 -19.85 -3.76 -0.07
C GLU A 315 -21.33 -3.49 -0.36
N GLN A 316 -21.97 -4.42 -1.06
CA GLN A 316 -23.41 -4.45 -1.35
C GLN A 316 -23.99 -3.07 -1.73
N PRO A 317 -23.42 -2.36 -2.73
CA PRO A 317 -23.86 -1.01 -3.08
C PRO A 317 -25.32 -0.94 -3.59
N GLU A 318 -25.91 -2.08 -3.94
CA GLU A 318 -27.31 -2.24 -4.36
C GLU A 318 -28.34 -2.24 -3.22
N LEU A 319 -27.88 -2.37 -1.97
CA LEU A 319 -28.74 -2.67 -0.84
C LEU A 319 -29.77 -1.54 -0.61
N HIS A 320 -31.03 -1.93 -0.40
CA HIS A 320 -32.20 -1.01 -0.33
C HIS A 320 -32.49 -0.21 -1.62
N LEU A 321 -31.86 -0.51 -2.75
CA LEU A 321 -32.17 0.13 -4.04
C LEU A 321 -33.20 -0.66 -4.83
N HIS A 322 -34.03 0.07 -5.57
CA HIS A 322 -34.94 -0.53 -6.55
C HIS A 322 -34.14 -1.24 -7.66
N PRO A 323 -34.56 -2.41 -8.17
CA PRO A 323 -33.86 -3.18 -9.22
C PRO A 323 -33.36 -2.35 -10.42
N LYS A 324 -34.20 -1.42 -10.89
CA LYS A 324 -33.84 -0.45 -11.94
C LYS A 324 -32.57 0.34 -11.59
N VAL A 325 -32.45 0.84 -10.36
CA VAL A 325 -31.29 1.61 -9.92
C VAL A 325 -30.07 0.70 -9.81
N GLN A 326 -30.23 -0.54 -9.32
CA GLN A 326 -29.14 -1.53 -9.25
C GLN A 326 -28.56 -1.82 -10.64
N THR A 327 -29.43 -1.99 -11.64
CA THR A 327 -29.05 -2.16 -13.05
C THR A 327 -28.19 -0.98 -13.52
N LEU A 328 -28.68 0.26 -13.33
CA LEU A 328 -27.99 1.46 -13.82
C LEU A 328 -26.73 1.79 -13.03
N LEU A 329 -26.60 1.30 -11.79
CA LEU A 329 -25.39 1.42 -11.00
C LEU A 329 -24.23 0.63 -11.63
N GLY A 330 -24.51 -0.48 -12.31
CA GLY A 330 -23.52 -1.21 -13.10
C GLY A 330 -22.89 -0.34 -14.21
N ASP A 331 -23.67 0.53 -14.86
CA ASP A 331 -23.13 1.48 -15.84
C ASP A 331 -22.22 2.52 -15.18
N PHE A 332 -22.58 2.98 -13.98
CA PHE A 332 -21.78 3.93 -13.24
C PHE A 332 -20.41 3.36 -12.89
N PHE A 333 -20.35 2.14 -12.34
CA PHE A 333 -19.07 1.48 -12.05
C PHE A 333 -18.24 1.21 -13.29
N LEU A 334 -18.88 0.80 -14.40
CA LEU A 334 -18.20 0.65 -15.68
C LEU A 334 -17.61 1.98 -16.17
N SER A 335 -18.30 3.10 -15.94
CA SER A 335 -17.77 4.43 -16.26
C SER A 335 -16.51 4.78 -15.46
N MET A 336 -16.39 4.29 -14.22
CA MET A 336 -15.20 4.47 -13.39
C MET A 336 -14.03 3.62 -13.90
N ALA A 337 -14.28 2.35 -14.24
CA ALA A 337 -13.30 1.46 -14.87
C ALA A 337 -12.72 2.07 -16.16
N LEU A 338 -13.60 2.58 -17.04
CA LEU A 338 -13.21 3.26 -18.28
C LEU A 338 -12.44 4.59 -18.04
N CYS A 339 -12.49 5.15 -16.83
CA CYS A 339 -11.69 6.30 -16.40
C CYS A 339 -10.42 5.91 -15.64
N ASN A 340 -9.95 4.66 -15.80
CA ASN A 340 -8.80 4.08 -15.10
C ASN A 340 -8.94 4.14 -13.58
N LYS A 341 -10.12 3.76 -13.05
CA LYS A 341 -10.33 3.55 -11.61
C LYS A 341 -10.73 2.10 -11.39
N GLN A 342 -10.10 1.42 -10.44
CA GLN A 342 -10.46 0.06 -10.12
C GLN A 342 -11.63 0.05 -9.16
N CYS A 343 -12.71 -0.66 -9.50
CA CYS A 343 -13.83 -0.88 -8.59
C CYS A 343 -13.87 -2.35 -8.17
N ILE A 344 -13.81 -2.59 -6.87
CA ILE A 344 -14.01 -3.91 -6.26
C ILE A 344 -15.39 -3.86 -5.60
N VAL A 345 -16.33 -4.64 -6.14
CA VAL A 345 -17.73 -4.60 -5.71
C VAL A 345 -18.13 -5.99 -5.22
N GLU A 346 -18.52 -6.10 -3.97
CA GLU A 346 -19.26 -7.24 -3.46
C GLU A 346 -20.74 -7.03 -3.75
N THR A 347 -21.38 -7.96 -4.45
CA THR A 347 -22.79 -7.84 -4.82
C THR A 347 -23.50 -9.19 -4.84
N HIS A 348 -24.78 -9.17 -4.46
CA HIS A 348 -25.75 -10.26 -4.66
C HIS A 348 -26.80 -9.89 -5.72
N SER A 349 -26.62 -8.77 -6.42
CA SER A 349 -27.57 -8.28 -7.40
C SER A 349 -27.41 -8.97 -8.74
N GLU A 350 -28.37 -9.83 -9.08
CA GLU A 350 -28.54 -10.37 -10.44
C GLU A 350 -28.60 -9.24 -11.48
N TYR A 351 -29.33 -8.15 -11.18
CA TYR A 351 -29.50 -7.00 -12.06
C TYR A 351 -28.18 -6.30 -12.41
N PHE A 352 -27.24 -6.27 -11.46
CA PHE A 352 -25.93 -5.68 -11.66
C PHE A 352 -25.11 -6.51 -12.66
N ILE A 353 -25.07 -7.84 -12.45
CA ILE A 353 -24.36 -8.77 -13.33
C ILE A 353 -24.98 -8.77 -14.73
N ASP A 354 -26.31 -8.79 -14.83
CA ASP A 354 -27.02 -8.73 -16.10
C ASP A 354 -26.74 -7.44 -16.87
N ARG A 355 -26.57 -6.31 -16.18
CA ARG A 355 -26.17 -5.07 -16.85
C ARG A 355 -24.78 -5.20 -17.45
N LEU A 356 -23.80 -5.71 -16.71
CA LEU A 356 -22.44 -5.88 -17.21
C LEU A 356 -22.39 -6.84 -18.41
N ARG A 357 -23.12 -7.96 -18.32
CA ARG A 357 -23.28 -8.93 -19.42
C ARG A 357 -23.86 -8.27 -20.66
N PHE A 358 -24.92 -7.48 -20.51
CA PHE A 358 -25.51 -6.72 -21.61
C PHE A 358 -24.52 -5.75 -22.24
N ARG A 359 -23.73 -5.03 -21.43
CA ARG A 359 -22.71 -4.10 -21.95
C ARG A 359 -21.61 -4.79 -22.72
N ILE A 360 -21.17 -5.95 -22.25
CA ILE A 360 -20.19 -6.79 -22.96
C ILE A 360 -20.77 -7.24 -24.30
N ALA A 361 -21.98 -7.82 -24.31
CA ALA A 361 -22.64 -8.29 -25.53
C ALA A 361 -22.90 -7.17 -26.56
N ALA A 362 -23.18 -5.96 -26.08
CA ALA A 362 -23.42 -4.80 -26.93
C ALA A 362 -22.14 -4.10 -27.41
N ALA A 363 -20.97 -4.48 -26.89
CA ALA A 363 -19.72 -3.86 -27.27
C ALA A 363 -19.32 -4.20 -28.72
N THR A 364 -18.65 -3.27 -29.38
CA THR A 364 -18.00 -3.53 -30.66
C THR A 364 -16.60 -4.11 -30.43
N PRO A 365 -16.01 -4.81 -31.40
CA PRO A 365 -14.65 -5.34 -31.27
C PRO A 365 -13.61 -4.27 -30.89
N GLU A 366 -13.75 -3.04 -31.39
CA GLU A 366 -12.84 -1.92 -31.06
C GLU A 366 -13.06 -1.36 -29.64
N LYS A 367 -14.19 -1.70 -29.02
CA LYS A 367 -14.60 -1.22 -27.69
C LYS A 367 -14.93 -2.38 -26.75
N GLU A 368 -14.21 -3.50 -26.86
CA GLU A 368 -14.37 -4.65 -25.99
C GLU A 368 -14.29 -4.26 -24.50
N LEU A 369 -15.07 -4.96 -23.67
CA LEU A 369 -15.21 -4.70 -22.23
C LEU A 369 -14.83 -5.91 -21.36
N ASN A 370 -14.58 -7.09 -21.94
CA ASN A 370 -14.23 -8.30 -21.20
C ASN A 370 -12.97 -8.09 -20.35
N SER A 371 -11.96 -7.39 -20.87
CA SER A 371 -10.74 -7.05 -20.13
C SER A 371 -10.96 -6.06 -18.98
N GLN A 372 -12.08 -5.34 -18.97
CA GLN A 372 -12.44 -4.35 -17.95
C GLN A 372 -13.28 -4.95 -16.81
N THR A 373 -13.71 -6.22 -16.95
CA THR A 373 -14.64 -6.84 -16.02
C THR A 373 -14.13 -8.21 -15.60
N LYS A 374 -13.99 -8.43 -14.29
CA LYS A 374 -13.76 -9.75 -13.71
C LYS A 374 -14.80 -10.03 -12.64
N ILE A 375 -15.33 -11.25 -12.64
CA ILE A 375 -16.33 -11.70 -11.67
C ILE A 375 -15.78 -12.94 -10.98
N TYR A 376 -15.85 -12.93 -9.66
CA TYR A 376 -15.54 -14.08 -8.83
C TYR A 376 -16.77 -14.44 -8.03
N PHE A 377 -17.22 -15.70 -8.15
CA PHE A 377 -18.23 -16.26 -7.28
C PHE A 377 -17.56 -16.85 -6.05
N VAL A 378 -18.08 -16.52 -4.87
CA VAL A 378 -17.51 -16.94 -3.59
C VAL A 378 -18.36 -18.07 -3.03
N GLU A 379 -17.76 -19.25 -2.94
CA GLU A 379 -18.37 -20.47 -2.45
C GLU A 379 -17.82 -20.83 -1.07
N LYS A 380 -18.62 -21.54 -0.27
CA LYS A 380 -18.20 -22.03 1.04
C LYS A 380 -18.41 -23.55 1.14
N PRO A 381 -17.58 -24.37 0.47
CA PRO A 381 -17.71 -25.83 0.48
C PRO A 381 -17.34 -26.48 1.82
N GLY A 382 -16.77 -25.72 2.77
CA GLY A 382 -16.34 -26.21 4.08
C GLY A 382 -16.08 -25.07 5.07
N GLN A 383 -14.96 -25.12 5.80
CA GLN A 383 -14.61 -24.06 6.76
C GLN A 383 -14.01 -22.80 6.11
N GLY A 384 -13.50 -22.88 4.89
CA GLY A 384 -12.95 -21.76 4.13
C GLY A 384 -13.83 -21.30 2.98
N SER A 385 -13.54 -20.11 2.45
CA SER A 385 -14.13 -19.58 1.22
C SER A 385 -13.27 -19.97 0.02
N ALA A 386 -13.90 -20.40 -1.07
CA ALA A 386 -13.28 -20.66 -2.36
C ALA A 386 -13.78 -19.62 -3.37
N PHE A 387 -12.87 -19.11 -4.20
CA PHE A 387 -13.20 -18.14 -5.25
C PHE A 387 -13.14 -18.83 -6.60
N ARG A 388 -14.23 -18.76 -7.36
CA ARG A 388 -14.35 -19.30 -8.71
C ARG A 388 -14.55 -18.16 -9.69
N GLU A 389 -13.68 -18.03 -10.70
CA GLU A 389 -13.84 -17.01 -11.74
C GLU A 389 -15.05 -17.36 -12.62
N VAL A 390 -15.96 -16.39 -12.79
CA VAL A 390 -17.12 -16.49 -13.68
C VAL A 390 -16.80 -15.70 -14.94
N VAL A 391 -16.53 -16.41 -16.03
CA VAL A 391 -16.13 -15.79 -17.30
C VAL A 391 -17.37 -15.48 -18.15
N ILE A 392 -17.54 -14.19 -18.47
CA ILE A 392 -18.50 -13.72 -19.46
C ILE A 392 -17.80 -13.71 -20.83
N ASN A 393 -18.37 -14.40 -21.81
CA ASN A 393 -17.85 -14.37 -23.18
C ASN A 393 -18.22 -13.08 -23.93
N GLU A 394 -17.71 -12.88 -25.14
CA GLU A 394 -17.97 -11.68 -25.96
C GLU A 394 -19.48 -11.46 -26.27
N TYR A 395 -20.30 -12.50 -26.17
CA TYR A 395 -21.75 -12.44 -26.41
C TYR A 395 -22.57 -12.22 -25.12
N GLY A 396 -21.90 -11.96 -23.99
CA GLY A 396 -22.57 -11.77 -22.69
C GLY A 396 -23.09 -13.05 -22.04
N ALA A 397 -22.72 -14.23 -22.57
CA ALA A 397 -23.10 -15.51 -22.00
C ALA A 397 -22.06 -15.99 -20.98
N ILE A 398 -22.55 -16.64 -19.93
CA ILE A 398 -21.74 -17.35 -18.94
C ILE A 398 -21.98 -18.83 -19.20
N SER A 399 -20.92 -19.55 -19.54
CA SER A 399 -21.04 -20.96 -19.96
C SER A 399 -21.20 -21.89 -18.77
N ASP A 400 -20.67 -21.50 -17.62
CA ASP A 400 -20.54 -22.33 -16.44
C ASP A 400 -21.03 -21.52 -15.22
N TRP A 401 -22.35 -21.49 -15.06
CA TRP A 401 -22.99 -20.75 -13.98
C TRP A 401 -22.73 -21.44 -12.64
N PRO A 402 -22.35 -20.67 -11.60
CA PRO A 402 -22.28 -21.23 -10.27
C PRO A 402 -23.67 -21.60 -9.74
N GLU A 403 -23.74 -22.75 -9.07
CA GLU A 403 -24.99 -23.27 -8.52
C GLU A 403 -25.55 -22.28 -7.48
N GLY A 404 -26.85 -21.99 -7.58
CA GLY A 404 -27.55 -21.14 -6.61
C GLY A 404 -27.42 -19.63 -6.83
N PHE A 405 -26.71 -19.17 -7.87
CA PHE A 405 -26.62 -17.74 -8.20
C PHE A 405 -27.77 -17.24 -9.08
N PHE A 406 -28.15 -17.97 -10.14
CA PHE A 406 -29.25 -17.60 -11.07
C PHE A 406 -30.24 -18.73 -11.36
N ASP A 407 -29.92 -19.96 -10.92
CA ASP A 407 -30.70 -21.14 -11.28
C ASP A 407 -32.15 -21.03 -10.80
N GLN A 408 -32.40 -20.43 -9.64
CA GLN A 408 -33.74 -20.36 -9.06
C GLN A 408 -34.72 -19.54 -9.92
N SER A 409 -34.33 -18.33 -10.34
CA SER A 409 -35.21 -17.44 -11.11
C SER A 409 -35.60 -18.03 -12.48
N GLN A 410 -34.63 -18.62 -13.19
CA GLN A 410 -34.87 -19.24 -14.50
C GLN A 410 -35.64 -20.57 -14.38
N GLN A 411 -35.26 -21.43 -13.43
CA GLN A 411 -35.99 -22.67 -13.17
C GLN A 411 -37.44 -22.37 -12.78
N GLN A 412 -37.65 -21.39 -11.90
CA GLN A 412 -38.99 -20.98 -11.48
C GLN A 412 -39.81 -20.42 -12.65
N ALA A 413 -39.20 -19.63 -13.55
CA ALA A 413 -39.88 -19.17 -14.77
C ALA A 413 -40.28 -20.34 -15.69
N GLU A 414 -39.39 -21.31 -15.88
CA GLU A 414 -39.68 -22.52 -16.66
C GLU A 414 -40.80 -23.36 -16.00
N GLU A 415 -40.76 -23.54 -14.68
CA GLU A 415 -41.78 -24.24 -13.90
C GLU A 415 -43.14 -23.55 -14.02
N ILE A 416 -43.20 -22.22 -13.93
CA ILE A 416 -44.42 -21.43 -14.14
C ILE A 416 -44.97 -21.66 -15.55
N LEU A 417 -44.12 -21.63 -16.58
CA LEU A 417 -44.52 -21.90 -17.95
C LEU A 417 -45.06 -23.32 -18.13
N ARG A 418 -44.38 -24.32 -17.57
CA ARG A 418 -44.81 -25.73 -17.58
C ARG A 418 -46.16 -25.90 -16.87
N ALA A 419 -46.31 -25.33 -15.68
CA ALA A 419 -47.55 -25.37 -14.90
C ALA A 419 -48.71 -24.69 -15.64
N ALA A 420 -48.47 -23.53 -16.24
CA ALA A 420 -49.46 -22.82 -17.05
C ALA A 420 -49.88 -23.64 -18.28
N ALA A 421 -48.93 -24.30 -18.96
CA ALA A 421 -49.21 -25.16 -20.10
C ALA A 421 -50.05 -26.39 -19.69
N MET A 422 -49.74 -27.04 -18.56
CA MET A 422 -50.54 -28.16 -18.04
C MET A 422 -51.97 -27.71 -17.68
N LYS A 423 -52.12 -26.58 -16.99
CA LYS A 423 -53.42 -26.00 -16.64
C LYS A 423 -54.28 -25.72 -17.87
N ARG A 424 -53.67 -25.21 -18.95
CA ARG A 424 -54.36 -24.98 -20.25
C ARG A 424 -54.80 -26.28 -20.93
N LYS A 425 -54.01 -27.37 -20.85
CA LYS A 425 -54.40 -28.68 -21.40
C LYS A 425 -55.57 -29.30 -20.62
N ALA A 426 -55.54 -29.22 -19.29
CA ALA A 426 -56.61 -29.73 -18.44
C ALA A 426 -57.94 -28.96 -18.62
N SER A 427 -57.88 -27.63 -18.74
CA SER A 427 -59.09 -26.81 -18.93
C SER A 427 -59.75 -26.98 -20.30
N ARG A 428 -58.99 -27.36 -21.34
CA ARG A 428 -59.56 -27.73 -22.65
C ARG A 428 -60.28 -29.09 -22.58
N ARG A 429 -59.67 -30.10 -21.94
CA ARG A 429 -60.31 -31.41 -21.71
C ARG A 429 -61.64 -31.34 -20.95
N ASN A 430 -61.78 -30.42 -20.00
CA ASN A 430 -63.04 -30.21 -19.25
C ASN A 430 -64.07 -29.33 -19.99
N LYS A 431 -63.73 -28.72 -21.13
CA LYS A 431 -64.69 -28.00 -21.98
C LYS A 431 -65.22 -28.85 -23.13
N ASP A 432 -64.45 -29.86 -23.53
CA ASP A 432 -64.80 -30.81 -24.58
C ASP A 432 -65.50 -32.09 -24.04
N ALA A 433 -65.65 -32.19 -22.70
CA ALA A 433 -66.42 -33.19 -21.97
C ALA A 433 -67.65 -32.51 -21.34
#